data_AF-A0A947BH61-F1
#
_entry.id   AF-A0A947BH61-F1
#
_cell.length_a   1.000
_cell.length_b   1.000
_cell.length_c   1.000
_cell.angle_alpha   90.00
_cell.angle_beta   90.00
_cell.angle_gamma   90.00
#
_symmetry.space_group_name_H-M   'P 1'
#
loop_
_entity.id
_entity.type
_entity.pdbx_description
1 polymer ?
#
loop_
_entity_poly.entity_id
_entity_poly.type
_entity_poly.pdbx_seq_one_letter_code
_entity_poly.pdbx_strand_id
1 'polypeptide(L)'
;MSVADARRAVDIGADAIWISNHGGRQLDGSRAPFDQLEEIVDAVGGEIEIILDGGVRRGTHVMKSLAMGATSASGGRLYLYALAAAGQEGVERALTILKEEIERAMRLMGVTSVQQLNRERLRFR
;
A
#
# COMPACT_ATOMS: atom_id res chain seq x y z
N MET A 1 10.56 1.48 11.28
CA MET A 1 9.11 1.53 10.97
C MET A 1 8.40 1.87 12.25
N SER A 2 8.43 3.16 12.63
CA SER A 2 7.90 3.67 13.89
C SER A 2 7.27 5.05 13.66
N VAL A 3 6.36 5.45 14.53
CA VAL A 3 5.77 6.80 14.52
C VAL A 3 6.82 7.89 14.73
N ALA A 4 7.82 7.65 15.58
CA ALA A 4 8.88 8.62 15.85
C ALA A 4 9.71 8.93 14.58
N ASP A 5 10.04 7.89 13.80
CA ASP A 5 10.76 8.08 12.53
C ASP A 5 9.90 8.81 11.50
N ALA A 6 8.59 8.53 11.46
CA ALA A 6 7.65 9.18 10.55
C ALA A 6 7.54 10.69 10.84
N ARG A 7 7.39 11.08 12.12
CA ARG A 7 7.38 12.51 12.51
C ARG A 7 8.69 13.20 12.16
N ARG A 8 9.81 12.52 12.44
CA ARG A 8 11.12 13.07 12.06
C ARG A 8 11.25 13.25 10.56
N ALA A 9 10.66 12.38 9.74
CA ALA A 9 10.64 12.53 8.29
C ALA A 9 9.86 13.80 7.85
N VAL A 10 8.73 14.09 8.49
CA VAL A 10 8.00 15.35 8.30
C VAL A 10 8.87 16.54 8.70
N ASP A 11 9.49 16.50 9.89
CA ASP A 11 10.30 17.60 10.42
C ASP A 11 11.49 17.97 9.51
N ILE A 12 12.09 16.99 8.83
CA ILE A 12 13.21 17.20 7.90
C ILE A 12 12.74 17.61 6.49
N GLY A 13 11.43 17.73 6.26
CA GLY A 13 10.86 18.14 4.98
C GLY A 13 10.90 17.05 3.90
N ALA A 14 10.78 15.77 4.28
CA ALA A 14 10.65 14.71 3.29
C ALA A 14 9.28 14.79 2.57
N ASP A 15 9.25 14.55 1.25
CA ASP A 15 8.00 14.57 0.47
C ASP A 15 7.13 13.33 0.74
N ALA A 16 7.76 12.20 1.05
CA ALA A 16 7.10 10.91 1.21
C ALA A 16 7.85 9.98 2.17
N ILE A 17 7.10 9.05 2.78
CA ILE A 17 7.64 7.90 3.49
C ILE A 17 7.12 6.60 2.90
N TRP A 18 7.98 5.58 2.94
CA TRP A 18 7.61 4.19 2.64
C TRP A 18 7.47 3.41 3.95
N ILE A 19 6.26 2.95 4.23
CA ILE A 19 6.02 1.98 5.30
C ILE A 19 6.34 0.60 4.70
N SER A 20 7.53 0.09 5.02
CA SER A 20 8.05 -1.18 4.50
C SER A 20 8.97 -1.84 5.50
N ASN A 21 8.94 -3.17 5.56
CA ASN A 21 9.96 -4.00 6.20
C ASN A 21 10.91 -4.62 5.16
N HIS A 22 11.02 -3.98 4.00
CA HIS A 22 11.82 -4.41 2.86
C HIS A 22 11.41 -5.81 2.34
N GLY A 23 10.11 -6.10 2.40
CA GLY A 23 9.54 -7.37 1.99
C GLY A 23 10.03 -8.56 2.83
N GLY A 24 10.32 -8.33 4.12
CA GLY A 24 10.78 -9.33 5.08
C GLY A 24 12.22 -9.81 4.82
N ARG A 25 13.07 -8.95 4.25
CA ARG A 25 14.45 -9.33 3.83
C ARG A 25 15.56 -8.63 4.63
N GLN A 26 15.20 -7.74 5.55
CA GLN A 26 16.15 -7.00 6.38
C GLN A 26 16.09 -7.56 7.80
N LEU A 27 15.29 -6.97 8.69
CA LEU A 27 15.10 -7.47 10.05
C LEU A 27 13.97 -8.52 10.09
N ASP A 28 14.34 -9.78 10.32
CA ASP A 28 13.38 -10.85 10.58
C ASP A 28 12.64 -10.62 11.91
N GLY A 29 11.36 -11.03 11.96
CA GLY A 29 10.46 -10.75 13.09
C GLY A 29 9.94 -9.31 13.16
N SER A 30 10.27 -8.45 12.19
CA SER A 30 9.64 -7.12 12.08
C SER A 30 8.14 -7.24 11.76
N ARG A 31 7.35 -6.29 12.27
CA ARG A 31 5.90 -6.20 12.04
C ARG A 31 5.58 -6.20 10.54
N ALA A 32 4.43 -6.73 10.15
CA ALA A 32 3.95 -6.54 8.79
C ALA A 32 3.69 -5.04 8.55
N PRO A 33 4.04 -4.48 7.38
CA PRO A 33 3.85 -3.05 7.12
C PRO A 33 2.40 -2.57 7.30
N PHE A 34 1.41 -3.39 6.92
CA PHE A 34 0.00 -3.05 7.08
C PHE A 34 -0.40 -2.89 8.56
N ASP A 35 0.19 -3.67 9.47
CA ASP A 35 -0.08 -3.60 10.91
C ASP A 35 0.52 -2.34 11.56
N GLN A 36 1.35 -1.59 10.84
CA GLN A 36 1.90 -0.30 11.29
C GLN A 36 1.29 0.89 10.59
N LEU A 37 0.48 0.66 9.56
CA LEU A 37 -0.06 1.71 8.73
C LEU A 37 -0.99 2.64 9.53
N GLU A 38 -1.87 2.09 10.38
CA GLU A 38 -2.82 2.88 11.16
C GLU A 38 -2.12 3.89 12.08
N GLU A 39 -1.20 3.41 12.94
CA GLU A 39 -0.48 4.26 13.90
C GLU A 39 0.32 5.37 13.21
N ILE A 40 0.92 5.08 12.05
CA ILE A 40 1.69 6.07 11.28
C ILE A 40 0.77 7.08 10.59
N VAL A 41 -0.33 6.63 9.98
CA VAL A 41 -1.33 7.51 9.37
C VAL A 41 -1.94 8.44 10.42
N ASP A 42 -2.27 7.94 11.61
CA ASP A 42 -2.80 8.77 12.70
C ASP A 42 -1.82 9.84 13.15
N ALA A 43 -0.52 9.60 13.00
CA ALA A 43 0.52 10.49 13.50
C ALA A 43 0.96 11.57 12.52
N VAL A 44 0.93 11.30 11.20
CA VAL A 44 1.47 12.20 10.16
C VAL A 44 0.63 12.23 8.87
N GLY A 45 -0.52 11.56 8.84
CA GLY A 45 -1.39 11.52 7.67
C GLY A 45 -1.85 12.92 7.26
N GLY A 46 -1.71 13.24 5.97
CA GLY A 46 -2.02 14.57 5.43
C GLY A 46 -0.88 15.59 5.53
N GLU A 47 0.19 15.29 6.27
CA GLU A 47 1.40 16.11 6.33
C GLU A 47 2.48 15.63 5.35
N ILE A 48 2.48 14.32 5.03
CA ILE A 48 3.46 13.68 4.16
C ILE A 48 2.81 12.56 3.34
N GLU A 49 3.32 12.29 2.15
CA GLU A 49 2.81 11.18 1.34
C GLU A 49 3.19 9.83 1.95
N ILE A 50 2.19 8.96 2.14
CA ILE A 50 2.39 7.65 2.78
C ILE A 50 2.22 6.54 1.74
N ILE A 51 3.30 5.82 1.47
CA ILE A 51 3.31 4.72 0.51
C ILE A 51 3.48 3.41 1.29
N LEU A 52 2.52 2.49 1.15
CA LEU A 52 2.63 1.16 1.76
C LEU A 52 3.27 0.17 0.79
N ASP A 53 4.31 -0.55 1.23
CA ASP A 53 4.85 -1.73 0.54
C ASP A 53 4.82 -2.95 1.47
N GLY A 54 4.94 -4.15 0.89
CA GLY A 54 4.99 -5.42 1.60
C GLY A 54 3.69 -6.20 1.48
N GLY A 55 3.71 -7.26 0.66
CA GLY A 55 2.57 -8.19 0.56
C GLY A 55 1.40 -7.75 -0.34
N VAL A 56 1.52 -6.63 -1.08
CA VAL A 56 0.53 -6.22 -2.09
C VAL A 56 0.55 -7.20 -3.27
N ARG A 57 -0.54 -7.95 -3.45
CA ARG A 57 -0.68 -9.00 -4.49
C ARG A 57 -2.03 -9.02 -5.19
N ARG A 58 -3.00 -8.24 -4.70
CA ARG A 58 -4.38 -8.17 -5.19
C ARG A 58 -4.86 -6.73 -5.15
N GLY A 59 -5.81 -6.38 -6.01
CA GLY A 59 -6.42 -5.05 -6.02
C GLY A 59 -7.05 -4.68 -4.69
N THR A 60 -7.66 -5.64 -3.99
CA THR A 60 -8.21 -5.42 -2.65
C THR A 60 -7.15 -5.16 -1.58
N HIS A 61 -5.88 -5.56 -1.77
CA HIS A 61 -4.80 -5.18 -0.86
C HIS A 61 -4.49 -3.70 -1.02
N VAL A 62 -4.41 -3.21 -2.28
CA VAL A 62 -4.26 -1.77 -2.58
C VAL A 62 -5.40 -0.99 -1.95
N MET A 63 -6.65 -1.41 -2.17
CA MET A 63 -7.82 -0.71 -1.61
C MET A 63 -7.82 -0.69 -0.08
N LYS A 64 -7.38 -1.75 0.59
CA LYS A 64 -7.26 -1.77 2.05
C LYS A 64 -6.20 -0.78 2.54
N SER A 65 -5.07 -0.65 1.84
CA SER A 65 -4.04 0.34 2.17
C SER A 65 -4.58 1.76 2.05
N LEU A 66 -5.26 2.05 0.94
CA LEU A 66 -5.88 3.35 0.71
C LEU A 66 -6.96 3.65 1.76
N ALA A 67 -7.83 2.68 2.04
CA ALA A 67 -8.89 2.81 3.05
C ALA A 67 -8.34 3.05 4.48
N MET A 68 -7.14 2.54 4.79
CA MET A 68 -6.48 2.80 6.07
C MET A 68 -5.89 4.22 6.15
N GLY A 69 -5.64 4.85 5.00
CA GLY A 69 -5.11 6.20 4.87
C GLY A 69 -3.73 6.31 4.23
N ALA A 70 -3.21 5.23 3.61
CA ALA A 70 -2.06 5.38 2.72
C ALA A 70 -2.46 6.18 1.47
N THR A 71 -1.58 7.02 0.94
CA THR A 71 -1.78 7.68 -0.36
C THR A 71 -1.69 6.66 -1.50
N SER A 72 -0.75 5.72 -1.40
CA SER A 72 -0.56 4.71 -2.44
C SER A 72 -0.03 3.39 -1.88
N ALA A 73 -0.10 2.35 -2.70
CA ALA A 73 0.46 1.06 -2.41
C ALA A 73 1.48 0.67 -3.50
N SER A 74 2.54 -0.02 -3.08
CA SER A 74 3.63 -0.46 -3.93
C SER A 74 3.79 -1.98 -3.86
N GLY A 75 4.38 -2.56 -4.91
CA GLY A 75 4.63 -3.99 -4.97
C GLY A 75 5.96 -4.30 -5.66
N GLY A 76 6.91 -4.87 -4.91
CA GLY A 76 8.20 -5.30 -5.47
C GLY A 76 8.14 -6.61 -6.28
N ARG A 77 8.02 -7.75 -5.61
CA ARG A 77 8.09 -9.08 -6.27
C ARG A 77 7.03 -9.32 -7.35
N LEU A 78 5.90 -8.63 -7.27
CA LEU A 78 4.77 -8.78 -8.20
C LEU A 78 5.20 -8.62 -9.66
N TYR A 79 5.84 -7.49 -10.00
CA TYR A 79 6.23 -7.23 -11.39
C TYR A 79 7.44 -8.09 -11.80
N LEU A 80 8.33 -8.44 -10.86
CA LEU A 80 9.48 -9.30 -11.14
C LEU A 80 9.07 -10.72 -11.54
N TYR A 81 8.06 -11.30 -10.89
CA TYR A 81 7.54 -12.61 -11.28
C TYR A 81 6.88 -12.58 -12.66
N ALA A 82 6.14 -11.51 -12.94
CA ALA A 82 5.53 -11.32 -14.24
C ALA A 82 6.59 -11.12 -15.35
N LEU A 83 7.63 -10.34 -15.05
CA LEU A 83 8.78 -10.13 -15.94
C LEU A 83 9.50 -11.44 -16.26
N ALA A 84 9.74 -12.28 -15.24
CA ALA A 84 10.36 -13.58 -15.43
C ALA A 84 9.49 -14.55 -16.25
N ALA A 85 8.15 -14.43 -16.15
CA ALA A 85 7.22 -15.31 -16.86
C ALA A 85 7.07 -14.97 -18.35
N ALA A 86 7.00 -13.67 -18.70
CA ALA A 86 6.68 -13.25 -20.07
C ALA A 86 7.25 -11.87 -20.45
N GLY A 87 8.37 -11.45 -19.84
CA GLY A 87 8.99 -10.17 -20.16
C GLY A 87 8.07 -8.96 -19.91
N GLN A 88 8.16 -7.95 -20.78
CA GLN A 88 7.35 -6.74 -20.69
C GLN A 88 5.84 -7.05 -20.75
N GLU A 89 5.41 -7.91 -21.66
CA GLU A 89 4.00 -8.30 -21.79
C GLU A 89 3.45 -8.91 -20.50
N GLY A 90 4.27 -9.70 -19.80
CA GLY A 90 3.94 -10.23 -18.48
C GLY A 90 3.69 -9.12 -17.47
N VAL A 91 4.57 -8.13 -17.39
CA VAL A 91 4.43 -6.98 -16.48
C VAL A 91 3.17 -6.18 -16.80
N GLU A 92 2.94 -5.84 -18.07
CA GLU A 92 1.74 -5.12 -18.51
C GLU A 92 0.46 -5.89 -18.18
N ARG A 93 0.47 -7.21 -18.37
CA ARG A 93 -0.66 -8.08 -18.00
C ARG A 93 -0.90 -8.07 -16.49
N ALA A 94 0.15 -8.16 -15.67
CA ALA A 94 0.02 -8.12 -14.22
C ALA A 94 -0.55 -6.77 -13.72
N LEU A 95 -0.09 -5.65 -14.29
CA LEU A 95 -0.64 -4.32 -14.00
C LEU A 95 -2.10 -4.18 -14.43
N THR A 96 -2.46 -4.75 -15.59
CA THR A 96 -3.84 -4.78 -16.11
C THR A 96 -4.76 -5.56 -15.17
N ILE A 97 -4.34 -6.76 -14.73
CA ILE A 97 -5.09 -7.56 -13.76
C ILE A 97 -5.29 -6.78 -12.46
N LEU A 98 -4.25 -6.13 -11.94
CA LEU A 98 -4.36 -5.35 -10.72
C LEU A 98 -5.36 -4.19 -10.86
N LYS A 99 -5.33 -3.47 -11.98
CA LYS A 99 -6.29 -2.41 -12.31
C LYS A 99 -7.73 -2.95 -12.38
N GLU A 100 -7.95 -4.03 -13.13
CA GLU A 100 -9.27 -4.67 -13.26
C GLU A 100 -9.82 -5.16 -11.91
N GLU A 101 -8.96 -5.70 -11.04
CA GLU A 101 -9.35 -6.10 -9.68
C GLU A 101 -9.79 -4.91 -8.83
N ILE A 102 -9.06 -3.78 -8.90
CA ILE A 102 -9.43 -2.53 -8.18
C ILE A 102 -10.78 -2.02 -8.70
N GLU A 103 -10.95 -1.88 -10.01
CA GLU A 103 -12.20 -1.40 -10.61
C GLU A 103 -13.38 -2.30 -10.25
N ARG A 104 -13.19 -3.62 -10.34
CA ARG A 104 -14.22 -4.60 -9.98
C ARG A 104 -14.60 -4.49 -8.50
N ALA A 105 -13.62 -4.38 -7.62
CA ALA A 105 -13.87 -4.28 -6.18
C ALA A 105 -14.53 -2.94 -5.80
N MET A 106 -14.16 -1.82 -6.43
CA MET A 106 -14.85 -0.53 -6.27
C MET A 106 -16.32 -0.62 -6.70
N ARG A 107 -16.60 -1.21 -7.86
CA ARG A 107 -17.98 -1.44 -8.34
C ARG A 107 -18.80 -2.30 -7.37
N LEU A 108 -18.22 -3.40 -6.88
CA LEU A 108 -18.88 -4.29 -5.91
C LEU A 108 -19.16 -3.62 -4.55
N MET A 109 -18.36 -2.62 -4.17
CA MET A 109 -18.50 -1.86 -2.93
C MET A 109 -19.43 -0.62 -3.07
N GLY A 110 -19.84 -0.29 -4.29
CA GLY A 110 -20.58 0.94 -4.58
C GLY A 110 -19.74 2.22 -4.43
N VAL A 111 -18.45 2.13 -4.73
CA VAL A 111 -17.50 3.25 -4.66
C VAL A 111 -17.14 3.69 -6.08
N THR A 112 -17.23 4.99 -6.36
CA THR A 112 -16.97 5.57 -7.70
C THR A 112 -15.61 6.24 -7.81
N SER A 113 -14.92 6.47 -6.69
CA SER A 113 -13.63 7.14 -6.64
C SER A 113 -12.81 6.60 -5.47
N VAL A 114 -11.49 6.48 -5.64
CA VAL A 114 -10.60 5.99 -4.57
C VAL A 114 -10.59 6.89 -3.33
N GLN A 115 -10.98 8.17 -3.47
CA GLN A 115 -11.14 9.12 -2.38
C GLN A 115 -12.30 8.76 -1.44
N GLN A 116 -13.22 7.87 -1.85
CA GLN A 116 -14.29 7.36 -0.98
C GLN A 116 -13.84 6.13 -0.15
N LEU A 117 -12.60 5.67 -0.32
CA LEU A 117 -12.03 4.61 0.50
C LEU A 117 -11.59 5.21 1.83
N ASN A 118 -12.15 4.69 2.92
CA ASN A 118 -11.87 5.14 4.29
C ASN A 118 -12.02 3.97 5.25
N ARG A 119 -11.71 4.21 6.53
CA ARG A 119 -11.70 3.16 7.57
C ARG A 119 -13.06 2.51 7.82
N GLU A 120 -14.18 3.15 7.47
CA GLU A 120 -15.52 2.57 7.58
C GLU A 120 -15.72 1.37 6.61
N ARG A 121 -14.91 1.30 5.55
CA ARG A 121 -14.89 0.16 4.61
C ARG A 121 -14.06 -1.02 5.13
N LEU A 122 -13.44 -0.89 6.31
CA LEU A 122 -12.62 -1.92 6.93
C LEU A 122 -13.29 -2.45 8.19
N ARG A 123 -13.17 -3.76 8.41
CA ARG A 123 -13.54 -4.41 9.66
C ARG A 123 -12.44 -5.37 10.05
N PHE A 124 -11.76 -5.08 11.16
CA PHE A 124 -10.81 -6.00 11.78
C PHE A 124 -11.56 -7.19 12.39
N ARG A 125 -10.94 -8.36 12.33
CA ARG A 125 -11.47 -9.62 12.85
C ARG A 125 -10.41 -10.27 13.72
#